data_AF-A0A428YLV3-F1
#
_entry.id   AF-A0A428YLV3-F1
#
_cell.length_a   1.000
_cell.length_b   1.000
_cell.length_c   1.000
_cell.angle_alpha   90.00
_cell.angle_beta   90.00
_cell.angle_gamma   90.00
#
_symmetry.space_group_name_H-M   'P 1'
#
loop_
_entity.id
_entity.type
_entity.pdbx_description
1 polymer ?
#
loop_
_entity_poly.entity_id
_entity_poly.type
_entity_poly.pdbx_seq_one_letter_code
_entity_poly.pdbx_strand_id
1 'polypeptide(L)'
;MNALRHLLTNLAESGRTGALHVGADGGVIYLVAGRITHAEAPACPGIGERLIASGRLSAAAWQAAYVAGRCTGTVGRALVHDGRLGHHELACRVVAAITDATHALLQCGDDAAMRFVPGERHWFGAVAQIELGGLGTETAKRLFTRPTPHRSRAARRSRPRVRTTR
;
A
#
# COMPACT_ATOMS: atom_id res chain seq x y z
N MET A 1 22.10 -10.53 1.53
CA MET A 1 21.40 -9.70 0.51
C MET A 1 19.96 -10.18 0.51
N ASN A 2 18.98 -9.33 0.87
CA ASN A 2 17.64 -9.78 1.23
C ASN A 2 16.96 -10.53 0.06
N ALA A 3 16.45 -11.74 0.31
CA ALA A 3 15.85 -12.61 -0.71
C ALA A 3 14.68 -11.93 -1.46
N LEU A 4 13.90 -11.10 -0.77
CA LEU A 4 12.80 -10.32 -1.36
C LEU A 4 13.33 -9.33 -2.40
N ARG A 5 14.45 -8.67 -2.08
CA ARG A 5 15.08 -7.70 -3.00
C ARG A 5 15.48 -8.39 -4.30
N HIS A 6 16.11 -9.55 -4.22
CA HIS A 6 16.49 -10.31 -5.41
C HIS A 6 15.30 -10.71 -6.27
N LEU A 7 14.29 -11.32 -5.66
CA LEU A 7 13.10 -11.75 -6.39
C LEU A 7 12.38 -10.57 -7.03
N LEU A 8 12.24 -9.46 -6.29
CA LEU A 8 11.60 -8.25 -6.80
C LEU A 8 12.40 -7.63 -7.96
N THR A 9 13.73 -7.58 -7.88
CA THR A 9 14.60 -7.15 -8.98
C THR A 9 14.41 -8.02 -10.22
N ASN A 10 14.43 -9.34 -10.07
CA ASN A 10 14.25 -10.26 -11.19
C ASN A 10 12.87 -10.08 -11.87
N LEU A 11 11.81 -9.92 -11.07
CA LEU A 11 10.46 -9.66 -11.59
C LEU A 11 10.38 -8.31 -12.32
N ALA A 12 11.03 -7.28 -11.78
CA ALA A 12 11.07 -5.95 -12.39
C ALA A 12 11.82 -5.95 -13.72
N GLU A 13 13.04 -6.50 -13.76
CA GLU A 13 13.88 -6.59 -14.96
C GLU A 13 13.24 -7.47 -16.04
N SER A 14 12.53 -8.52 -15.64
CA SER A 14 11.79 -9.39 -16.55
C SER A 14 10.45 -8.79 -17.02
N GLY A 15 10.13 -7.54 -16.67
CA GLY A 15 8.90 -6.87 -17.08
C GLY A 15 7.62 -7.57 -16.57
N ARG A 16 7.70 -8.27 -15.43
CA ARG A 16 6.59 -9.10 -14.96
C ARG A 16 5.44 -8.26 -14.47
N THR A 17 4.28 -8.89 -14.55
CA THR A 17 2.99 -8.24 -14.34
C THR A 17 2.13 -9.17 -13.48
N GLY A 18 1.76 -8.71 -12.28
CA GLY A 18 1.14 -9.57 -11.25
C GLY A 18 1.37 -9.03 -9.83
N ALA A 19 1.08 -9.85 -8.83
CA ALA A 19 1.25 -9.52 -7.42
C ALA A 19 2.28 -10.44 -6.75
N LEU A 20 3.27 -9.87 -6.06
CA LEU A 20 4.18 -10.61 -5.19
C LEU A 20 3.68 -10.52 -3.76
N HIS A 21 3.10 -11.62 -3.26
CA HIS A 21 2.68 -11.78 -1.88
C HIS A 21 3.90 -12.10 -1.00
N VAL A 22 4.00 -11.47 0.17
CA VAL A 22 5.14 -11.55 1.09
C VAL A 22 4.64 -11.76 2.52
N GLY A 23 5.11 -12.83 3.15
CA GLY A 23 4.74 -13.21 4.52
C GLY A 23 3.30 -13.73 4.64
N ALA A 24 2.96 -14.22 5.84
CA ALA A 24 1.62 -14.73 6.14
C ALA A 24 0.61 -13.62 6.46
N ASP A 25 1.09 -12.45 6.89
CA ASP A 25 0.26 -11.36 7.42
C ASP A 25 -0.35 -10.47 6.33
N GLY A 26 -0.17 -10.79 5.04
CA GLY A 26 -0.82 -10.09 3.93
C GLY A 26 -0.02 -8.95 3.29
N GLY A 27 1.31 -9.03 3.28
CA GLY A 27 2.14 -8.12 2.49
C GLY A 27 2.01 -8.40 0.99
N VAL A 28 1.93 -7.36 0.15
CA VAL A 28 1.85 -7.54 -1.31
C VAL A 28 2.47 -6.37 -2.08
N ILE A 29 3.15 -6.68 -3.18
CA ILE A 29 3.69 -5.69 -4.14
C ILE A 29 3.11 -5.98 -5.53
N TYR A 30 2.45 -5.00 -6.14
CA TYR A 30 1.81 -5.14 -7.44
C TYR A 30 2.65 -4.53 -8.55
N LEU A 31 2.95 -5.34 -9.58
CA LEU A 31 3.75 -4.95 -10.73
C LEU A 31 2.93 -4.89 -12.02
N VAL A 32 3.23 -3.91 -12.87
CA VAL A 32 2.77 -3.82 -14.25
C VAL A 32 3.97 -3.51 -15.13
N ALA A 33 4.27 -4.40 -16.06
CA ALA A 33 5.45 -4.33 -16.93
C ALA A 33 6.74 -4.05 -16.15
N GLY A 34 6.92 -4.73 -15.00
CA GLY A 34 8.08 -4.59 -14.13
C GLY A 34 8.10 -3.34 -13.24
N ARG A 35 7.12 -2.43 -13.38
CA ARG A 35 6.99 -1.22 -12.54
C ARG A 35 6.05 -1.46 -11.38
N ILE A 36 6.41 -0.98 -10.19
CA ILE A 36 5.55 -1.09 -9.01
C ILE A 36 4.41 -0.07 -9.13
N THR A 37 3.18 -0.53 -8.99
CA THR A 37 1.98 0.30 -9.11
C THR A 37 1.21 0.46 -7.80
N HIS A 38 1.35 -0.50 -6.90
CA HIS A 38 0.83 -0.48 -5.53
C HIS A 38 1.66 -1.41 -4.64
N ALA A 39 1.65 -1.14 -3.34
CA ALA A 39 2.13 -2.07 -2.34
C ALA A 39 1.34 -1.90 -1.05
N GLU A 40 1.14 -3.00 -0.33
CA GLU A 40 0.50 -3.03 0.99
C GLU A 40 1.38 -3.79 1.97
N ALA A 41 1.44 -3.32 3.20
CA ALA A 41 2.15 -3.97 4.29
C ALA A 41 1.33 -3.80 5.57
N PRO A 42 1.23 -4.84 6.44
CA PRO A 42 0.43 -4.76 7.68
C PRO A 42 0.87 -3.63 8.63
N ALA A 43 2.15 -3.26 8.58
CA ALA A 43 2.73 -2.19 9.37
C ALA A 43 2.45 -0.77 8.82
N CYS A 44 1.76 -0.65 7.69
CA CYS A 44 1.56 0.61 6.99
C CYS A 44 0.07 0.90 6.76
N PRO A 45 -0.38 2.15 6.94
CA PRO A 45 -1.74 2.51 6.59
C PRO A 45 -1.95 2.38 5.07
N GLY A 46 -3.09 1.82 4.68
CA GLY A 46 -3.49 1.67 3.29
C GLY A 46 -3.81 3.02 2.63
N ILE A 47 -3.94 3.04 1.30
CA ILE A 47 -4.18 4.28 0.55
C ILE A 47 -5.47 4.99 1.00
N GLY A 48 -6.55 4.25 1.28
CA GLY A 48 -7.81 4.82 1.76
C GLY A 48 -7.67 5.51 3.11
N GLU A 49 -7.02 4.84 4.06
CA GLU A 49 -6.74 5.39 5.39
C GLU A 49 -5.92 6.68 5.30
N ARG A 50 -4.87 6.72 4.45
CA ARG A 50 -4.04 7.92 4.25
C ARG A 50 -4.82 9.07 3.65
N LEU A 51 -5.68 8.81 2.68
CA LEU A 51 -6.49 9.84 2.04
C LEU A 51 -7.48 10.44 3.04
N ILE A 52 -8.18 9.59 3.81
CA ILE A 52 -9.13 10.01 4.83
C ILE A 52 -8.43 10.77 5.96
N ALA A 53 -7.34 10.24 6.50
CA ALA A 53 -6.61 10.85 7.61
C ALA A 53 -6.01 12.22 7.25
N SER A 54 -5.77 12.49 5.97
CA SER A 54 -5.31 13.80 5.51
C SER A 54 -6.40 14.88 5.45
N GLY A 55 -7.67 14.53 5.67
CA GLY A 55 -8.82 15.45 5.63
C GLY A 55 -9.23 15.91 4.23
N ARG A 56 -8.49 15.54 3.19
CA ARG A 56 -8.78 15.88 1.78
C ARG A 56 -9.92 15.06 1.18
N LEU A 57 -10.18 13.87 1.72
CA LEU A 57 -11.24 12.98 1.27
C LEU A 57 -12.08 12.53 2.47
N SER A 58 -13.39 12.70 2.42
CA SER A 58 -14.27 12.17 3.47
C SER A 58 -14.37 10.65 3.37
N ALA A 59 -14.63 9.98 4.50
CA ALA A 59 -14.84 8.53 4.52
C ALA A 59 -16.02 8.10 3.63
N ALA A 60 -17.07 8.92 3.53
CA ALA A 60 -18.21 8.67 2.65
C ALA A 60 -17.83 8.74 1.17
N ALA A 61 -17.04 9.74 0.77
CA ALA A 61 -16.56 9.87 -0.61
C ALA A 61 -15.62 8.72 -0.99
N TRP A 62 -14.74 8.32 -0.06
CA TRP A 62 -13.91 7.12 -0.23
C TRP A 62 -14.78 5.86 -0.45
N GLN A 63 -15.77 5.64 0.40
CA GLN A 63 -16.62 4.45 0.32
C GLN A 63 -17.40 4.40 -1.00
N ALA A 64 -17.92 5.54 -1.47
CA ALA A 64 -18.61 5.63 -2.75
C ALA A 64 -17.69 5.23 -3.92
N ALA A 65 -16.47 5.79 -3.97
CA ALA A 65 -15.50 5.46 -5.01
C ALA A 65 -15.04 3.98 -4.92
N TYR A 66 -14.86 3.46 -3.71
CA TYR A 66 -14.47 2.07 -3.48
C TYR A 66 -15.54 1.09 -4.00
N VAL A 67 -16.81 1.31 -3.64
CA VAL A 67 -17.92 0.47 -4.11
C VAL A 67 -18.04 0.52 -5.63
N ALA A 68 -17.92 1.71 -6.22
CA ALA A 68 -18.04 1.88 -7.67
C ALA A 68 -16.89 1.25 -8.47
N GLY A 69 -15.66 1.28 -7.94
CA GLY A 69 -14.45 0.95 -8.72
C GLY A 69 -13.72 -0.33 -8.35
N ARG A 70 -13.98 -0.95 -7.19
CA ARG A 70 -13.13 -2.06 -6.68
C ARG A 70 -13.12 -3.29 -7.60
N CYS A 71 -14.27 -3.66 -8.16
CA CYS A 71 -14.40 -4.86 -8.99
C CYS A 71 -13.78 -4.66 -10.38
N THR A 72 -13.68 -3.43 -10.83
CA THR A 72 -13.17 -3.05 -12.15
C THR A 72 -11.73 -2.56 -12.11
N GLY A 73 -11.12 -2.43 -10.92
CA GLY A 73 -9.77 -1.90 -10.79
C GLY A 73 -9.67 -0.40 -11.04
N THR A 74 -10.74 0.38 -10.78
CA THR A 74 -10.86 1.78 -11.20
C THR A 74 -11.10 2.77 -10.06
N VAL A 75 -10.90 2.40 -8.80
CA VAL A 75 -11.17 3.30 -7.65
C VAL A 75 -10.37 4.60 -7.75
N GLY A 76 -9.08 4.54 -8.07
CA GLY A 76 -8.25 5.73 -8.22
C GLY A 76 -8.74 6.63 -9.36
N ARG A 77 -9.16 6.04 -10.48
CA ARG A 77 -9.74 6.77 -11.61
C ARG A 77 -11.05 7.46 -11.23
N ALA A 78 -11.92 6.79 -10.47
CA ALA A 78 -13.19 7.36 -10.02
C ALA A 78 -12.96 8.60 -9.14
N LEU A 79 -11.99 8.55 -8.22
CA LEU A 79 -11.65 9.70 -7.36
C LEU A 79 -11.19 10.93 -8.15
N VAL A 80 -10.46 10.73 -9.25
CA VAL A 80 -10.02 11.82 -10.14
C VAL A 80 -11.17 12.32 -11.01
N HIS A 81 -11.89 11.39 -11.64
CA HIS A 81 -13.01 11.71 -12.54
C HIS A 81 -14.10 12.53 -11.83
N ASP A 82 -14.44 12.16 -10.60
CA ASP A 82 -15.48 12.83 -9.81
C ASP A 82 -14.99 14.15 -9.17
N GLY A 83 -13.78 14.61 -9.51
CA GLY A 83 -13.19 15.85 -9.02
C GLY A 83 -12.86 15.84 -7.53
N ARG A 84 -12.83 14.66 -6.89
CA ARG A 84 -12.56 14.53 -5.44
C ARG A 84 -11.08 14.78 -5.13
N LEU A 85 -10.18 14.42 -6.05
CA LEU A 85 -8.74 14.64 -5.96
C LEU A 85 -8.16 14.96 -7.35
N GLY A 86 -7.13 15.81 -7.39
CA GLY A 86 -6.34 15.98 -8.61
C GLY A 86 -5.49 14.75 -8.90
N HIS A 87 -5.21 14.45 -10.18
CA HIS A 87 -4.38 13.31 -10.57
C HIS A 87 -2.99 13.36 -9.91
N HIS A 88 -2.34 14.53 -9.94
CA HIS A 88 -1.01 14.70 -9.33
C HIS A 88 -1.04 14.50 -7.81
N GLU A 89 -2.02 15.07 -7.12
CA GLU A 89 -2.22 14.87 -5.67
C GLU A 89 -2.35 13.38 -5.35
N LEU A 90 -3.19 12.66 -6.11
CA LEU A 90 -3.41 11.24 -5.88
C LEU A 90 -2.17 10.40 -6.20
N ALA A 91 -1.47 10.70 -7.29
CA ALA A 91 -0.22 10.03 -7.67
C ALA A 91 0.84 10.15 -6.56
N CYS A 92 1.01 11.34 -5.98
CA CYS A 92 1.93 11.56 -4.86
C CYS A 92 1.57 10.71 -3.63
N ARG A 93 0.28 10.54 -3.32
CA ARG A 93 -0.17 9.69 -2.19
C ARG A 93 0.05 8.20 -2.47
N VAL A 94 -0.17 7.75 -3.71
CA VAL A 94 0.13 6.38 -4.13
C VAL A 94 1.62 6.10 -4.06
N VAL A 95 2.47 7.02 -4.54
CA VAL A 95 3.93 6.87 -4.46
C VAL A 95 4.41 6.77 -3.01
N ALA A 96 3.87 7.59 -2.11
CA ALA A 96 4.18 7.51 -0.69
C ALA A 96 3.74 6.17 -0.07
N ALA A 97 2.55 5.66 -0.42
CA ALA A 97 2.05 4.37 0.06
C ALA A 97 2.92 3.21 -0.43
N ILE A 98 3.29 3.20 -1.72
CA ILE A 98 4.21 2.21 -2.30
C ILE A 98 5.54 2.21 -1.55
N THR A 99 6.08 3.41 -1.32
CA THR A 99 7.38 3.59 -0.68
C THR A 99 7.38 3.02 0.73
N ASP A 100 6.41 3.42 1.57
CA ASP A 100 6.33 2.96 2.96
C ASP A 100 6.09 1.46 3.07
N ALA A 101 5.18 0.90 2.25
CA ALA A 101 4.85 -0.52 2.28
C ALA A 101 6.02 -1.38 1.78
N THR A 102 6.59 -1.05 0.62
CA THR A 102 7.77 -1.77 0.07
C THR A 102 8.92 -1.75 1.08
N HIS A 103 9.09 -0.62 1.77
CA HIS A 103 10.08 -0.47 2.82
C HIS A 103 9.85 -1.35 4.03
N ALA A 104 8.63 -1.41 4.54
CA ALA A 104 8.28 -2.30 5.64
C ALA A 104 8.52 -3.78 5.26
N LEU A 105 8.15 -4.17 4.04
CA LEU A 105 8.35 -5.54 3.54
C LEU A 105 9.82 -5.89 3.35
N LEU A 106 10.66 -4.96 2.87
CA LEU A 106 12.11 -5.16 2.76
C LEU A 106 12.82 -5.29 4.11
N GLN A 107 12.15 -4.96 5.21
CA GLN A 107 12.62 -5.20 6.57
C GLN A 107 12.05 -6.48 7.20
N CYS A 108 11.12 -7.16 6.54
CA CYS A 108 10.80 -8.53 6.92
C CYS A 108 12.06 -9.39 6.69
N GLY A 109 12.34 -10.27 7.66
CA GLY A 109 13.51 -11.15 7.61
C GLY A 109 13.50 -12.08 6.39
N ASP A 110 14.64 -12.71 6.13
CA ASP A 110 14.87 -13.53 4.94
C ASP A 110 13.96 -14.78 4.86
N ASP A 111 13.31 -15.16 5.96
CA ASP A 111 12.44 -16.34 6.06
C ASP A 111 10.97 -16.09 5.63
N ALA A 112 10.63 -14.86 5.23
CA ALA A 112 9.27 -14.55 4.80
C ALA A 112 8.91 -15.35 3.53
N ALA A 113 7.82 -16.13 3.59
CA ALA A 113 7.32 -16.84 2.41
C ALA A 113 6.92 -15.85 1.30
N MET A 114 7.31 -16.15 0.06
CA MET A 114 7.06 -15.28 -1.10
C MET A 114 6.33 -16.06 -2.19
N ARG A 115 5.28 -15.47 -2.76
CA ARG A 115 4.50 -16.09 -3.83
C ARG A 115 4.08 -15.06 -4.86
N PHE A 116 4.52 -15.23 -6.10
CA PHE A 116 4.09 -14.40 -7.21
C PHE A 116 2.84 -14.97 -7.88
N VAL A 117 1.84 -14.12 -8.09
CA VAL A 117 0.59 -14.43 -8.80
C VAL A 117 0.56 -13.63 -10.10
N PRO A 118 0.82 -14.27 -11.26
CA PRO A 118 0.76 -13.60 -12.56
C PRO A 118 -0.61 -12.99 -12.83
N GLY A 119 -0.64 -11.80 -13.43
CA GLY A 119 -1.88 -11.16 -13.86
C GLY A 119 -2.70 -10.48 -12.77
N GLU A 120 -2.47 -10.78 -11.49
CA GLU A 120 -3.16 -10.12 -10.37
C GLU A 120 -2.91 -8.60 -10.40
N ARG A 121 -3.95 -7.81 -10.08
CA ARG A 121 -3.92 -6.34 -10.07
C ARG A 121 -4.52 -5.82 -8.79
N HIS A 122 -3.97 -4.71 -8.33
CA HIS A 122 -4.56 -3.97 -7.24
C HIS A 122 -5.88 -3.31 -7.71
N TRP A 123 -6.92 -3.45 -6.91
CA TRP A 123 -8.27 -2.93 -7.16
C TRP A 123 -8.32 -1.39 -7.29
N PHE A 124 -7.28 -0.68 -6.84
CA PHE A 124 -7.21 0.78 -6.97
C PHE A 124 -6.92 1.24 -8.41
N GLY A 125 -6.31 0.37 -9.23
CA GLY A 125 -5.82 0.71 -10.56
C GLY A 125 -4.48 1.44 -10.56
N ALA A 126 -3.84 1.53 -11.73
CA ALA A 126 -2.54 2.17 -11.88
C ALA A 126 -2.70 3.70 -12.01
N VAL A 127 -2.45 4.43 -10.92
CA VAL A 127 -2.42 5.90 -10.89
C VAL A 127 -1.00 6.46 -10.98
N ALA A 128 -0.04 5.72 -10.42
CA ALA A 128 1.39 6.03 -10.48
C ALA A 128 2.17 4.74 -10.68
N GLN A 129 3.39 4.86 -11.21
CA GLN A 129 4.30 3.74 -11.42
C GLN A 129 5.69 4.13 -10.96
N ILE A 130 6.36 3.24 -10.24
CA ILE A 130 7.73 3.43 -9.75
C ILE A 130 8.61 2.33 -10.33
N GLU A 131 9.74 2.73 -10.91
CA GLU A 131 10.81 1.79 -11.26
C GLU A 131 11.56 1.41 -9.99
N LEU A 132 11.91 0.13 -9.84
CA LEU A 132 12.60 -0.35 -8.65
C LEU A 132 13.93 0.39 -8.42
N GLY A 133 14.70 0.65 -9.49
CA GLY A 133 15.92 1.48 -9.45
C GLY A 133 15.66 2.98 -9.25
N GLY A 134 14.42 3.43 -9.49
CA GLY A 134 13.95 4.80 -9.26
C GLY A 134 13.43 5.06 -7.84
N LEU A 135 13.44 4.05 -6.95
CA LEU A 135 13.33 4.26 -5.51
C LEU A 135 14.60 5.00 -5.06
N GLY A 136 14.61 6.32 -5.25
CA GLY A 136 15.81 7.16 -5.15
C GLY A 136 16.50 7.10 -3.79
N THR A 137 17.71 7.68 -3.73
CA THR A 137 18.59 7.66 -2.55
C THR A 137 17.91 8.10 -1.25
N GLU A 138 16.93 9.00 -1.28
CA GLU A 138 16.14 9.38 -0.08
C GLU A 138 15.14 8.31 0.36
N THR A 139 14.55 7.58 -0.58
CA THR A 139 13.77 6.37 -0.32
C THR A 139 14.69 5.27 0.20
N ALA A 140 15.88 5.11 -0.37
CA ALA A 140 16.92 4.21 0.12
C ALA A 140 17.39 4.59 1.54
N LYS A 141 17.60 5.87 1.85
CA LYS A 141 17.97 6.36 3.19
C LYS A 141 16.88 6.07 4.21
N ARG A 142 15.60 6.27 3.85
CA ARG A 142 14.47 5.82 4.67
C ARG A 142 14.55 4.30 4.85
N LEU A 143 14.70 3.52 3.76
CA LEU A 143 14.85 2.04 3.71
C LEU A 143 15.94 1.47 4.61
N PHE A 144 17.02 2.22 4.84
CA PHE A 144 18.13 1.82 5.69
C PHE A 144 18.07 2.44 7.10
N THR A 145 17.07 3.26 7.40
CA THR A 145 16.82 3.81 8.74
C THR A 145 15.79 2.93 9.44
N ARG A 146 16.20 2.32 10.56
CA ARG A 146 15.33 1.47 11.38
C ARG A 146 14.09 2.27 11.83
N PRO A 147 12.86 1.76 11.65
CA PRO A 147 11.66 2.46 12.06
C PRO A 147 11.61 2.55 13.58
N THR A 148 11.22 3.72 14.09
CA THR A 148 10.62 3.79 15.43
C THR A 148 9.37 2.91 15.43
N PRO A 149 9.21 2.00 16.40
CA PRO A 149 8.06 1.11 16.42
C PRO A 149 6.79 1.96 16.48
N HIS A 150 5.92 1.78 15.48
CA HIS A 150 4.58 2.32 15.47
C HIS A 150 3.81 1.59 16.58
N ARG A 151 3.61 2.27 17.71
CA ARG A 151 2.82 1.74 18.82
C ARG A 151 1.37 1.67 18.34
N SER A 152 0.94 0.47 17.96
CA SER A 152 -0.44 0.18 17.56
C SER A 152 -1.40 0.73 18.62
N ARG A 153 -2.17 1.77 18.29
CA ARG A 153 -3.19 2.33 19.19
C ARG A 153 -4.45 1.46 19.14
N ALA A 154 -4.31 0.20 19.50
CA ALA A 154 -5.40 -0.77 19.58
C ALA A 154 -5.44 -1.41 20.97
N ALA A 155 -5.85 -0.63 21.99
CA ALA A 155 -6.46 -1.12 23.23
C ALA A 155 -6.93 0.05 24.10
N ARG A 156 -7.98 0.76 23.69
CA ARG A 156 -8.91 1.36 24.67
C ARG A 156 -10.22 0.62 24.53
N ARG A 157 -10.30 -0.54 25.20
CA ARG A 157 -11.58 -1.17 25.52
C ARG A 157 -12.31 -0.24 26.49
N SER A 158 -13.20 0.58 25.97
CA SER A 158 -14.26 1.22 26.75
C SER A 158 -15.17 0.10 27.26
N ARG A 159 -15.00 -0.30 28.52
CA ARG A 159 -16.01 -1.08 29.25
C ARG A 159 -17.26 -0.21 29.40
N PRO A 160 -18.47 -0.68 29.05
CA PRO A 160 -19.69 0.03 29.40
C PRO A 160 -19.90 -0.08 30.91
N ARG A 161 -20.11 1.07 31.57
CA ARG A 161 -20.62 1.14 32.95
C ARG A 161 -22.06 0.62 32.93
N VAL A 162 -22.29 -0.58 33.46
CA VAL A 162 -23.63 -0.99 33.88
C VAL A 162 -23.95 -0.17 35.13
N ARG A 163 -24.90 0.76 34.97
CA ARG A 163 -25.44 1.57 36.04
C ARG A 163 -26.63 0.80 36.61
N THR A 164 -26.40 -0.01 37.63
CA THR A 164 -27.50 -0.61 38.39
C THR A 164 -28.05 0.44 39.34
N THR A 165 -29.25 0.91 39.06
CA THR A 165 -30.07 1.68 40.00
C THR A 165 -31.11 0.74 40.61
N ARG A 166 -31.15 0.77 41.94
CA ARG A 166 -32.16 0.25 42.87
C ARG A 166 -32.05 -1.21 43.27
#